data_AF-A0A6P4FAM8-F1
#
_entry.id   AF-A0A6P4FAM8-F1
#
_cell.length_a   1.000
_cell.length_b   1.000
_cell.length_c   1.000
_cell.angle_alpha   90.00
_cell.angle_beta   90.00
_cell.angle_gamma   90.00
#
_symmetry.space_group_name_H-M   'P 1'
#
loop_
_entity.id
_entity.type
_entity.pdbx_description
1 polymer ?
#
loop_
_entity_poly.entity_id
_entity_poly.type
_entity_poly.pdbx_seq_one_letter_code
_entity_poly.pdbx_strand_id
1 'polypeptide(L)'
;MPSVDDGELTVGLTAAFRLQVLVEMEGDSMYSIWKQLLTRTDLEWNQNETNRDPLSRQQFDVLWEGEDHQYKEFFWRELSRLELQIMTFRADDEYLESWDVPAFWMLPWPKVKPTYGYIWWLAHLLARTTNRFVLTYIHLRLKLAEGPTASWLIERAECAEQARQILSHPSVWLMEQNHPRLKEEPVLQGIFQELKQRFGQKLRANRNNFSRHTQQFLLSKLERMVLRLSVLPRNCSQRSLQRRIDGHYEGVHMDPDDYFGNLLAGLRHSDSQQDQTSIIAMITGLTPRKMASRNSLFPVQVHEFGSFASPFYLTESNMLIVPLSLLGPPLYSPGQPEVLTYSALGFILGHELTHGFGPDLVTFNSQGKVSHTTRRELGRNRRFQQQLDCLDRKFGGRRDEKFSDANGLELAYSAFFDSAQSDRKRDRSGSAGQKRGFFLNFAQFFCSDVELREDNDDHGSDRKRVNDAVANFEPFQKAFGCQRSGNRNRRRQQCRLY
;
A
#
# COMPACT_ATOMS: atom_id res chain seq x y z
N MET A 1 -27.08 -17.90 -26.02
CA MET A 1 -25.94 -17.38 -25.23
C MET A 1 -26.43 -17.09 -23.83
N PRO A 2 -25.60 -17.16 -22.77
CA PRO A 2 -25.99 -16.61 -21.47
C PRO A 2 -26.45 -15.17 -21.72
N SER A 3 -27.62 -14.79 -21.23
CA SER A 3 -28.12 -13.40 -21.31
C SER A 3 -27.41 -12.51 -20.28
N VAL A 4 -26.10 -12.70 -20.16
CA VAL A 4 -25.25 -11.87 -19.30
C VAL A 4 -24.94 -10.66 -20.16
N ASP A 5 -25.40 -9.51 -19.70
CA ASP A 5 -25.10 -8.26 -20.38
C ASP A 5 -23.57 -8.11 -20.51
N ASP A 6 -23.10 -7.62 -21.65
CA ASP A 6 -21.66 -7.40 -21.88
C ASP A 6 -21.10 -6.45 -20.79
N GLY A 7 -21.94 -5.60 -20.21
CA GLY A 7 -21.66 -4.79 -19.02
C GLY A 7 -21.35 -5.62 -17.78
N GLU A 8 -22.21 -6.57 -17.40
CA GLU A 8 -22.01 -7.42 -16.20
C GLU A 8 -20.75 -8.27 -16.28
N LEU A 9 -20.51 -8.85 -17.47
CA LEU A 9 -19.31 -9.63 -17.75
C LEU A 9 -18.05 -8.80 -17.53
N THR A 10 -18.06 -7.58 -18.06
CA THR A 10 -16.92 -6.67 -18.04
C THR A 10 -16.68 -6.06 -16.65
N VAL A 11 -17.75 -5.80 -15.90
CA VAL A 11 -17.74 -5.41 -14.49
C VAL A 11 -17.10 -6.51 -13.64
N GLY A 12 -17.52 -7.77 -13.80
CA GLY A 12 -16.97 -8.90 -13.04
C GLY A 12 -15.48 -9.12 -13.33
N LEU A 13 -15.08 -9.00 -14.59
CA LEU A 13 -13.67 -9.06 -14.98
C LEU A 13 -12.84 -7.94 -14.37
N THR A 14 -13.38 -6.73 -14.37
CA THR A 14 -12.75 -5.58 -13.73
C THR A 14 -12.50 -5.84 -12.24
N ALA A 15 -13.54 -6.28 -11.53
CA ALA A 15 -13.47 -6.56 -10.10
C ALA A 15 -12.39 -7.61 -9.82
N ALA A 16 -12.32 -8.62 -10.68
CA ALA A 16 -11.40 -9.72 -10.53
C ALA A 16 -9.95 -9.41 -10.94
N PHE A 17 -9.73 -8.41 -11.81
CA PHE A 17 -8.40 -8.07 -12.31
C PHE A 17 -7.66 -6.99 -11.53
N ARG A 18 -8.31 -6.24 -10.63
CA ARG A 18 -7.74 -5.06 -9.94
C ARG A 18 -7.26 -3.98 -10.94
N LEU A 19 -7.32 -2.72 -10.52
CA LEU A 19 -7.13 -1.57 -11.42
C LEU A 19 -5.76 -1.52 -12.11
N GLN A 20 -4.68 -2.00 -11.49
CA GLN A 20 -3.34 -2.04 -12.10
C GLN A 20 -3.30 -2.87 -13.38
N VAL A 21 -3.96 -4.03 -13.42
CA VAL A 21 -3.95 -4.90 -14.61
C VAL A 21 -4.68 -4.23 -15.76
N LEU A 22 -5.81 -3.57 -15.48
CA LEU A 22 -6.61 -2.89 -16.51
C LEU A 22 -5.88 -1.70 -17.14
N VAL A 23 -5.07 -0.97 -16.36
CA VAL A 23 -4.21 0.11 -16.89
C VAL A 23 -3.21 -0.45 -17.91
N GLU A 24 -2.64 -1.61 -17.64
CA GLU A 24 -1.68 -2.28 -18.52
C GLU A 24 -2.33 -2.90 -19.76
N MET A 25 -3.67 -2.87 -19.87
CA MET A 25 -4.39 -3.42 -21.04
C MET A 25 -4.32 -2.55 -22.30
N GLU A 26 -3.69 -1.37 -22.24
CA GLU A 26 -3.55 -0.49 -23.40
C GLU A 26 -2.20 -0.70 -24.13
N GLY A 27 -2.26 -0.95 -25.45
CA GLY A 27 -1.09 -1.05 -26.33
C GLY A 27 -0.86 -2.44 -26.96
N ASP A 28 0.27 -2.60 -27.64
CA ASP A 28 0.67 -3.85 -28.30
C ASP A 28 1.17 -4.87 -27.27
N SER A 29 0.23 -5.62 -26.68
CA SER A 29 0.20 -7.09 -26.74
C SER A 29 -0.59 -7.68 -25.57
N MET A 30 -1.72 -8.33 -25.86
CA MET A 30 -2.44 -9.20 -24.91
C MET A 30 -1.53 -10.20 -24.20
N TYR A 31 -0.42 -10.58 -24.84
CA TYR A 31 0.57 -11.46 -24.23
C TYR A 31 1.33 -10.79 -23.07
N SER A 32 1.59 -9.48 -23.12
CA SER A 32 2.27 -8.75 -22.02
C SER A 32 1.40 -8.77 -20.75
N ILE A 33 0.11 -8.50 -20.89
CA ILE A 33 -0.89 -8.55 -19.80
C ILE A 33 -0.96 -9.97 -19.23
N TRP A 34 -1.10 -10.98 -20.09
CA TRP A 34 -1.13 -12.37 -19.62
C TRP A 34 0.16 -12.77 -18.93
N LYS A 35 1.31 -12.32 -19.43
CA LYS A 35 2.58 -12.56 -18.78
C LYS A 35 2.63 -11.92 -17.39
N GLN A 36 2.21 -10.67 -17.23
CA GLN A 36 2.14 -9.99 -15.92
C GLN A 36 1.22 -10.75 -14.96
N LEU A 37 0.01 -11.10 -15.40
CA LEU A 37 -0.97 -11.85 -14.61
C LEU A 37 -0.47 -13.23 -14.17
N LEU A 38 0.05 -14.01 -15.13
CA LEU A 38 0.57 -15.33 -14.88
C LEU A 38 1.82 -15.28 -14.01
N THR A 39 2.56 -14.16 -14.03
CA THR A 39 3.80 -14.00 -13.26
C THR A 39 3.65 -13.31 -11.90
N ARG A 40 2.43 -12.92 -11.56
CA ARG A 40 2.14 -12.16 -10.35
C ARG A 40 2.37 -13.03 -9.11
N THR A 41 3.19 -12.53 -8.18
CA THR A 41 3.53 -13.22 -6.93
C THR A 41 2.68 -12.78 -5.74
N ASP A 42 1.76 -11.84 -5.95
CA ASP A 42 1.03 -11.19 -4.86
C ASP A 42 0.11 -12.17 -4.14
N LEU A 43 0.31 -12.25 -2.83
CA LEU A 43 -0.33 -13.18 -1.92
C LEU A 43 -1.74 -12.71 -1.46
N GLU A 44 -2.32 -11.71 -2.14
CA GLU A 44 -3.68 -11.20 -1.87
C GLU A 44 -4.79 -12.16 -2.30
N TRP A 45 -4.46 -13.21 -3.04
CA TRP A 45 -5.44 -14.12 -3.61
C TRP A 45 -5.77 -15.20 -2.57
N ASN A 46 -7.02 -15.19 -2.10
CA ASN A 46 -7.51 -16.20 -1.18
C ASN A 46 -7.47 -17.57 -1.86
N GLN A 47 -6.55 -18.44 -1.44
CA GLN A 47 -6.40 -19.78 -2.01
C GLN A 47 -7.71 -20.60 -1.96
N ASN A 48 -8.61 -20.30 -1.00
CA ASN A 48 -9.90 -20.97 -0.87
C ASN A 48 -10.93 -20.54 -1.93
N GLU A 49 -10.70 -19.43 -2.62
CA GLU A 49 -11.52 -18.91 -3.73
C GLU A 49 -10.92 -19.32 -5.10
N THR A 50 -9.93 -20.22 -5.11
CA THR A 50 -9.24 -20.62 -6.34
C THR A 50 -9.53 -22.07 -6.68
N ASN A 51 -9.92 -22.30 -7.93
CA ASN A 51 -10.05 -23.64 -8.48
C ASN A 51 -8.83 -23.91 -9.38
N ARG A 52 -8.04 -24.95 -9.07
CA ARG A 52 -6.87 -25.34 -9.87
C ARG A 52 -7.13 -26.53 -10.78
N ASP A 53 -8.32 -27.11 -10.68
CA ASP A 53 -8.73 -28.24 -11.50
C ASP A 53 -9.45 -27.75 -12.76
N PRO A 54 -9.41 -28.55 -13.85
CA PRO A 54 -10.26 -28.32 -15.01
C PRO A 54 -11.74 -28.34 -14.63
N LEU A 55 -12.52 -27.50 -15.28
CA LEU A 55 -13.97 -27.47 -15.12
C LEU A 55 -14.55 -28.81 -15.56
N SER A 56 -15.37 -29.44 -14.71
CA SER A 56 -16.10 -30.65 -15.11
C SER A 56 -17.32 -30.31 -15.95
N ARG A 57 -17.79 -31.26 -16.75
CA ARG A 57 -19.01 -31.08 -17.57
C ARG A 57 -20.22 -30.71 -16.72
N GLN A 58 -20.38 -31.36 -15.57
CA GLN A 58 -21.48 -31.10 -14.65
C GLN A 58 -21.42 -29.67 -14.09
N GLN A 59 -20.23 -29.19 -13.70
CA GLN A 59 -20.07 -27.81 -13.24
C GLN A 59 -20.38 -26.82 -14.37
N PHE A 60 -19.86 -27.05 -15.57
CA PHE A 60 -20.17 -26.22 -16.74
C PHE A 60 -21.68 -26.14 -17.01
N ASP A 61 -22.38 -27.28 -16.99
CA ASP A 61 -23.81 -27.32 -17.25
C ASP A 61 -24.63 -26.53 -16.22
N VAL A 62 -24.19 -26.51 -14.95
CA VAL A 62 -24.81 -25.70 -13.89
C VAL A 62 -24.55 -24.20 -14.07
N LEU A 63 -23.35 -23.85 -14.53
CA LEU A 63 -22.92 -22.44 -14.69
C LEU A 63 -23.41 -21.80 -15.99
N TRP A 64 -23.79 -22.60 -16.97
CA TRP A 64 -24.20 -22.13 -18.29
C TRP A 64 -25.67 -21.72 -18.33
N GLU A 65 -25.92 -20.41 -18.45
CA GLU A 65 -27.28 -19.83 -18.48
C GLU A 65 -27.80 -19.59 -19.90
N GLY A 66 -27.09 -20.01 -20.94
CA GLY A 66 -27.45 -19.71 -22.31
C GLY A 66 -28.42 -20.68 -22.97
N GLU A 67 -29.46 -20.17 -23.61
CA GLU A 67 -30.51 -20.98 -24.27
C GLU A 67 -30.06 -21.69 -25.57
N ASP A 68 -28.98 -21.22 -26.20
CA ASP A 68 -28.46 -21.80 -27.44
C ASP A 68 -27.63 -23.06 -27.15
N HIS A 69 -28.25 -24.21 -27.38
CA HIS A 69 -27.64 -25.52 -27.18
C HIS A 69 -26.47 -25.78 -28.15
N GLN A 70 -26.52 -25.31 -29.39
CA GLN A 70 -25.42 -25.55 -30.35
C GLN A 70 -24.17 -24.78 -29.94
N TYR A 71 -24.35 -23.53 -29.52
CA TYR A 71 -23.25 -22.72 -29.01
C TYR A 71 -22.71 -23.25 -27.68
N LYS A 72 -23.58 -23.75 -26.79
CA LYS A 72 -23.18 -24.39 -25.53
C LYS A 72 -22.22 -25.56 -25.76
N GLU A 73 -22.56 -26.49 -26.65
CA GLU A 73 -21.74 -27.66 -26.94
C GLU A 73 -20.42 -27.29 -27.63
N PHE A 74 -20.48 -26.34 -28.56
CA PHE A 74 -19.28 -25.80 -29.20
C PHE A 74 -18.33 -25.20 -28.16
N PHE A 75 -18.85 -24.34 -27.29
CA PHE A 75 -18.06 -23.65 -26.28
C PHE A 75 -17.43 -24.63 -25.28
N TRP A 76 -18.21 -25.61 -24.80
CA TRP A 76 -17.71 -26.67 -23.92
C TRP A 76 -16.52 -27.43 -24.53
N ARG A 77 -16.60 -27.78 -25.81
CA ARG A 77 -15.52 -28.48 -26.51
C ARG A 77 -14.24 -27.65 -26.58
N GLU A 78 -14.35 -26.36 -26.92
CA GLU A 78 -13.19 -25.48 -26.99
C GLU A 78 -12.59 -25.20 -25.60
N LEU A 79 -13.42 -25.03 -24.57
CA LEU A 79 -12.99 -24.89 -23.18
C LEU A 79 -12.25 -26.13 -22.70
N SER A 80 -12.83 -27.31 -22.90
CA SER A 80 -12.23 -28.58 -22.49
C SER A 80 -10.88 -28.80 -23.18
N ARG A 81 -10.78 -28.40 -24.45
CA ARG A 81 -9.53 -28.46 -25.21
C ARG A 81 -8.49 -27.49 -24.65
N LEU A 82 -8.86 -26.25 -24.37
CA LEU A 82 -7.97 -25.24 -23.79
C LEU A 82 -7.42 -25.72 -22.44
N GLU A 83 -8.29 -26.12 -21.51
CA GLU A 83 -7.87 -26.59 -20.18
C GLU A 83 -7.00 -27.85 -20.28
N LEU A 84 -7.31 -28.79 -21.18
CA LEU A 84 -6.45 -29.95 -21.44
C LEU A 84 -5.05 -29.54 -21.91
N GLN A 85 -4.95 -28.57 -22.83
CA GLN A 85 -3.66 -28.05 -23.28
C GLN A 85 -2.88 -27.43 -22.11
N ILE A 86 -3.53 -26.61 -21.29
CA ILE A 86 -2.94 -25.99 -20.09
C ILE A 86 -2.36 -27.04 -19.14
N MET A 87 -3.08 -28.14 -18.92
CA MET A 87 -2.68 -29.19 -17.97
C MET A 87 -1.56 -30.10 -18.49
N THR A 88 -1.51 -30.32 -19.80
CA THR A 88 -0.62 -31.30 -20.43
C THR A 88 0.66 -30.72 -21.01
N PHE A 89 0.71 -29.42 -21.32
CA PHE A 89 1.92 -28.81 -21.91
C PHE A 89 3.13 -28.94 -20.98
N ARG A 90 4.29 -29.19 -21.58
CA ARG A 90 5.59 -29.32 -20.91
C ARG A 90 6.62 -28.58 -21.74
N ALA A 91 7.45 -27.78 -21.08
CA ALA A 91 8.62 -27.17 -21.66
C ALA A 91 9.86 -27.74 -20.95
N ASP A 92 10.89 -28.08 -21.73
CA ASP A 92 12.13 -28.66 -21.24
C ASP A 92 13.11 -27.53 -20.88
N ASP A 93 12.84 -26.82 -19.79
CA ASP A 93 13.65 -25.70 -19.31
C ASP A 93 13.67 -25.59 -17.78
N GLU A 94 14.43 -24.62 -17.24
CA GLU A 94 14.63 -24.48 -15.80
C GLU A 94 13.34 -24.13 -15.05
N TYR A 95 13.17 -24.74 -13.88
CA TYR A 95 12.08 -24.43 -12.95
C TYR A 95 12.33 -23.09 -12.28
N LEU A 96 11.26 -22.36 -11.97
CA LEU A 96 11.35 -21.13 -11.18
C LEU A 96 11.69 -21.49 -9.71
N GLU A 97 12.92 -21.21 -9.28
CA GLU A 97 13.51 -21.68 -8.01
C GLU A 97 12.78 -21.18 -6.74
N SER A 98 12.02 -20.09 -6.81
CA SER A 98 11.38 -19.44 -5.65
C SER A 98 9.89 -19.15 -5.82
N TRP A 99 9.19 -19.90 -6.67
CA TRP A 99 7.82 -19.58 -7.05
C TRP A 99 6.79 -20.53 -6.46
N ASP A 100 5.85 -19.96 -5.70
CA ASP A 100 4.55 -20.58 -5.49
C ASP A 100 3.71 -20.37 -6.75
N VAL A 101 3.02 -21.42 -7.19
CA VAL A 101 2.15 -21.32 -8.37
C VAL A 101 1.05 -20.29 -8.07
N PRO A 102 0.98 -19.17 -8.81
CA PRO A 102 -0.05 -18.18 -8.58
C PRO A 102 -1.42 -18.84 -8.70
N ALA A 103 -2.25 -18.63 -7.68
CA ALA A 103 -3.56 -19.25 -7.60
C ALA A 103 -4.54 -18.48 -8.49
N PHE A 104 -4.37 -18.57 -9.81
CA PHE A 104 -5.20 -17.82 -10.74
C PHE A 104 -6.57 -18.50 -10.91
N TRP A 105 -7.62 -18.00 -10.24
CA TRP A 105 -8.95 -18.65 -10.17
C TRP A 105 -9.55 -18.97 -11.55
N MET A 106 -9.18 -18.23 -12.61
CA MET A 106 -9.65 -18.47 -13.97
C MET A 106 -8.87 -19.51 -14.77
N LEU A 107 -7.77 -20.07 -14.29
CA LEU A 107 -7.05 -21.12 -15.01
C LEU A 107 -6.81 -22.36 -14.13
N PRO A 108 -6.97 -23.57 -14.68
CA PRO A 108 -6.44 -24.74 -14.03
C PRO A 108 -4.91 -24.70 -14.08
N TRP A 109 -4.26 -25.40 -13.14
CA TRP A 109 -2.80 -25.45 -13.08
C TRP A 109 -2.29 -26.90 -13.02
N PRO A 110 -1.23 -27.24 -13.77
CA PRO A 110 -0.62 -28.56 -13.68
C PRO A 110 -0.11 -28.81 -12.26
N LYS A 111 -0.15 -30.08 -11.82
CA LYS A 111 0.35 -30.49 -10.50
C LYS A 111 1.88 -30.36 -10.37
N VAL A 112 2.57 -30.17 -11.48
CA VAL A 112 4.03 -29.99 -11.55
C VAL A 112 4.32 -28.49 -11.60
N LYS A 113 5.42 -28.05 -10.96
CA LYS A 113 5.83 -26.65 -10.99
C LYS A 113 6.00 -26.16 -12.43
N PRO A 114 5.41 -25.01 -12.81
CA PRO A 114 5.57 -24.45 -14.13
C PRO A 114 7.01 -23.94 -14.34
N THR A 115 7.50 -24.07 -15.56
CA THR A 115 8.79 -23.55 -16.01
C THR A 115 8.60 -22.19 -16.71
N TYR A 116 9.70 -21.49 -17.02
CA TYR A 116 9.63 -20.21 -17.72
C TYR A 116 8.96 -20.33 -19.10
N GLY A 117 9.32 -21.36 -19.86
CA GLY A 117 8.79 -21.68 -21.17
C GLY A 117 7.31 -22.05 -21.13
N TYR A 118 6.86 -22.72 -20.07
CA TYR A 118 5.43 -22.97 -19.85
C TYR A 118 4.64 -21.67 -19.73
N ILE A 119 5.10 -20.74 -18.87
CA ILE A 119 4.43 -19.45 -18.65
C ILE A 119 4.39 -18.62 -19.93
N TRP A 120 5.51 -18.59 -20.65
CA TRP A 120 5.62 -17.88 -21.93
C TRP A 120 4.66 -18.43 -22.99
N TRP A 121 4.55 -19.76 -23.09
CA TRP A 121 3.63 -20.44 -23.99
C TRP A 121 2.17 -20.14 -23.61
N LEU A 122 1.83 -20.24 -22.33
CA LEU A 122 0.47 -20.03 -21.83
C LEU A 122 0.00 -18.60 -22.11
N ALA A 123 0.87 -17.60 -21.89
CA ALA A 123 0.57 -16.21 -22.23
C ALA A 123 0.30 -16.03 -23.73
N HIS A 124 1.05 -16.69 -24.61
CA HIS A 124 0.80 -16.65 -26.06
C HIS A 124 -0.49 -17.35 -26.47
N LEU A 125 -0.80 -18.47 -25.83
CA LEU A 125 -2.04 -19.21 -26.07
C LEU A 125 -3.25 -18.33 -25.76
N LEU A 126 -3.28 -17.73 -24.57
CA LEU A 126 -4.35 -16.86 -24.12
C LEU A 126 -4.42 -15.54 -24.92
N ALA A 127 -3.29 -15.03 -25.39
CA ALA A 127 -3.26 -13.86 -26.26
C ALA A 127 -3.84 -14.12 -27.67
N ARG A 128 -3.81 -15.38 -28.14
CA ARG A 128 -4.34 -15.78 -29.45
C ARG A 128 -5.81 -16.25 -29.39
N THR A 129 -6.31 -16.57 -28.20
CA THR A 129 -7.74 -16.89 -28.03
C THR A 129 -8.58 -15.64 -28.22
N THR A 130 -9.74 -15.78 -28.86
CA THR A 130 -10.62 -14.64 -29.13
C THR A 130 -11.09 -14.00 -27.81
N ASN A 131 -11.12 -12.67 -27.74
CA ASN A 131 -11.58 -11.93 -26.55
C ASN A 131 -12.92 -12.47 -26.05
N ARG A 132 -13.90 -12.66 -26.93
CA ARG A 132 -15.23 -13.19 -26.56
C ARG A 132 -15.18 -14.53 -25.83
N PHE A 133 -14.35 -15.45 -26.30
CA PHE A 133 -14.17 -16.76 -25.67
C PHE A 133 -13.53 -16.61 -24.29
N VAL A 134 -12.46 -15.81 -24.20
CA VAL A 134 -11.73 -15.54 -22.97
C VAL A 134 -12.66 -14.91 -21.92
N LEU A 135 -13.37 -13.85 -22.25
CA LEU A 135 -14.29 -13.17 -21.31
C LEU A 135 -15.33 -14.18 -20.77
N THR A 136 -15.97 -14.94 -21.67
CA THR A 136 -16.97 -15.97 -21.28
C THR A 136 -16.36 -17.07 -20.40
N TYR A 137 -15.15 -17.52 -20.72
CA TYR A 137 -14.46 -18.54 -19.95
C TYR A 137 -14.13 -18.03 -18.54
N ILE A 138 -13.61 -16.80 -18.46
CA ILE A 138 -13.30 -16.15 -17.20
C ILE A 138 -14.57 -15.98 -16.36
N HIS A 139 -15.70 -15.57 -16.94
CA HIS A 139 -16.99 -15.49 -16.23
C HIS A 139 -17.43 -16.80 -15.58
N LEU A 140 -17.33 -17.91 -16.32
CA LEU A 140 -17.70 -19.22 -15.80
C LEU A 140 -16.80 -19.60 -14.61
N ARG A 141 -15.51 -19.28 -14.69
CA ARG A 141 -14.57 -19.53 -13.59
C ARG A 141 -14.83 -18.63 -12.38
N LEU A 142 -15.32 -17.40 -12.57
CA LEU A 142 -15.73 -16.51 -11.48
C LEU A 142 -16.88 -17.13 -10.70
N LYS A 143 -17.95 -17.51 -11.43
CA LYS A 143 -19.11 -18.17 -10.83
C LYS A 143 -18.75 -19.50 -10.17
N LEU A 144 -17.74 -20.21 -10.66
CA LEU A 144 -17.26 -21.43 -10.01
C LEU A 144 -16.62 -21.16 -8.65
N ALA A 145 -15.89 -20.04 -8.50
CA ALA A 145 -15.22 -19.67 -7.27
C ALA A 145 -16.21 -19.16 -6.21
N GLU A 146 -17.14 -18.27 -6.58
CA GLU A 146 -18.05 -17.61 -5.63
C GLU A 146 -19.42 -18.26 -5.49
N GLY A 147 -19.78 -19.12 -6.44
CA GLY A 147 -21.03 -19.86 -6.45
C GLY A 147 -21.90 -19.51 -7.66
N PRO A 148 -22.68 -20.49 -8.17
CA PRO A 148 -23.41 -20.36 -9.43
C PRO A 148 -24.50 -19.27 -9.41
N THR A 149 -24.97 -18.88 -8.23
CA THR A 149 -26.00 -17.85 -8.03
C THR A 149 -25.43 -16.53 -7.50
N ALA A 150 -24.11 -16.42 -7.34
CA ALA A 150 -23.49 -15.18 -6.88
C ALA A 150 -23.65 -14.10 -7.96
N SER A 151 -24.17 -12.95 -7.55
CA SER A 151 -24.34 -11.79 -8.41
C SER A 151 -23.14 -10.87 -8.24
N TRP A 152 -22.47 -10.53 -9.34
CA TRP A 152 -21.30 -9.64 -9.36
C TRP A 152 -21.73 -8.17 -9.44
N LEU A 153 -22.79 -7.83 -8.72
CA LEU A 153 -23.27 -6.45 -8.62
C LEU A 153 -22.28 -5.67 -7.76
N ILE A 154 -21.74 -4.61 -8.33
CA ILE A 154 -21.00 -3.61 -7.57
C ILE A 154 -22.01 -2.86 -6.72
N GLU A 155 -21.95 -3.07 -5.41
CA GLU A 155 -22.79 -2.31 -4.50
C GLU A 155 -22.23 -0.89 -4.32
N ARG A 156 -22.98 -0.07 -3.57
CA ARG A 156 -22.63 1.34 -3.37
C ARG A 156 -21.24 1.52 -2.74
N ALA A 157 -20.80 0.57 -1.90
CA ALA A 157 -19.52 0.64 -1.22
C ALA A 157 -18.35 0.42 -2.19
N GLU A 158 -18.42 -0.61 -3.02
CA GLU A 158 -17.43 -0.94 -4.04
C GLU A 158 -17.37 0.15 -5.11
N CYS A 159 -18.53 0.67 -5.53
CA CYS A 159 -18.60 1.80 -6.45
C CYS A 159 -17.94 3.05 -5.86
N ALA A 160 -18.21 3.37 -4.59
CA ALA A 160 -17.58 4.50 -3.92
C ALA A 160 -16.07 4.28 -3.72
N GLU A 161 -15.62 3.07 -3.40
CA GLU A 161 -14.21 2.73 -3.33
C GLU A 161 -13.49 2.93 -4.67
N GLN A 162 -14.05 2.37 -5.73
CA GLN A 162 -13.46 2.49 -7.06
C GLN A 162 -13.46 3.93 -7.56
N ALA A 163 -14.55 4.68 -7.33
CA ALA A 163 -14.61 6.10 -7.64
C ALA A 163 -13.56 6.89 -6.87
N ARG A 164 -13.27 6.57 -5.60
CA ARG A 164 -12.18 7.19 -4.83
C ARG A 164 -10.81 6.87 -5.42
N GLN A 165 -10.62 5.67 -5.95
CA GLN A 165 -9.36 5.25 -6.56
C GLN A 165 -9.10 5.95 -7.89
N ILE A 166 -10.11 6.09 -8.73
CA ILE A 166 -9.99 6.65 -10.09
C ILE A 166 -10.15 8.18 -10.10
N LEU A 167 -11.10 8.70 -9.33
CA LEU A 167 -11.43 10.11 -9.20
C LEU A 167 -11.02 10.63 -7.82
N SER A 168 -9.75 10.43 -7.46
CA SER A 168 -9.28 10.74 -6.10
C SER A 168 -9.40 12.22 -5.72
N HIS A 169 -9.00 13.16 -6.57
CA HIS A 169 -9.07 14.58 -6.20
C HIS A 169 -10.52 15.08 -6.01
N PRO A 170 -11.48 14.79 -6.93
CA PRO A 170 -12.88 15.11 -6.70
C PRO A 170 -13.44 14.44 -5.45
N SER A 171 -13.12 13.17 -5.21
CA SER A 171 -13.59 12.43 -4.03
C SER A 171 -13.09 13.04 -2.73
N VAL A 172 -11.80 13.38 -2.65
CA VAL A 172 -11.22 14.07 -1.50
C VAL A 172 -11.80 15.48 -1.35
N TRP A 173 -12.08 16.17 -2.46
CA TRP A 173 -12.70 17.50 -2.41
C TRP A 173 -14.10 17.42 -1.81
N LEU A 174 -14.92 16.46 -2.23
CA LEU A 174 -16.24 16.18 -1.64
C LEU A 174 -16.12 15.84 -0.15
N MET A 175 -15.12 15.03 0.23
CA MET A 175 -14.87 14.71 1.64
C MET A 175 -14.52 15.96 2.46
N GLU A 176 -13.66 16.84 1.95
CA GLU A 176 -13.28 18.09 2.61
C GLU A 176 -14.45 19.06 2.80
N GLN A 177 -15.41 19.07 1.86
CA GLN A 177 -16.62 19.88 1.99
C GLN A 177 -17.57 19.33 3.07
N ASN A 178 -17.70 18.01 3.18
CA ASN A 178 -18.67 17.36 4.06
C ASN A 178 -18.13 17.00 5.46
N HIS A 179 -16.80 16.91 5.61
CA HIS A 179 -16.13 16.60 6.87
C HIS A 179 -15.13 17.70 7.22
N PRO A 180 -15.52 18.76 7.96
CA PRO A 180 -14.69 19.94 8.22
C PRO A 180 -13.58 19.66 9.26
N ARG A 181 -12.74 18.67 8.99
CA ARG A 181 -11.56 18.27 9.79
C ARG A 181 -10.31 19.05 9.41
N LEU A 182 -10.36 19.86 8.36
CA LEU A 182 -9.26 20.75 7.97
C LEU A 182 -8.83 21.71 9.07
N LYS A 183 -9.77 22.12 9.92
CA LYS A 183 -9.49 22.97 11.09
C LYS A 183 -8.54 22.32 12.11
N GLU A 184 -8.36 20.99 12.05
CA GLU A 184 -7.49 20.22 12.93
C GLU A 184 -6.05 20.17 12.42
N GLU A 185 -5.76 20.69 11.22
CA GLU A 185 -4.40 20.74 10.65
C GLU A 185 -3.35 21.31 11.63
N PRO A 186 -3.61 22.40 12.38
CA PRO A 186 -2.64 22.90 13.36
C PRO A 186 -2.27 21.88 14.45
N VAL A 187 -3.18 20.99 14.84
CA VAL A 187 -2.92 19.92 15.83
C VAL A 187 -1.88 18.95 15.27
N LEU A 188 -2.07 18.48 14.02
CA LEU A 188 -1.14 17.58 13.36
C LEU A 188 0.22 18.24 13.16
N GLN A 189 0.23 19.49 12.71
CA GLN A 189 1.48 20.25 12.53
C GLN A 189 2.23 20.39 13.86
N GLY A 190 1.53 20.67 14.96
CA GLY A 190 2.12 20.74 16.30
C GLY A 190 2.80 19.44 16.73
N ILE A 191 2.07 18.32 16.64
CA ILE A 191 2.60 16.98 16.96
C ILE A 191 3.81 16.67 16.06
N PHE A 192 3.70 16.91 14.76
CA PHE A 192 4.77 16.65 13.81
C PHE A 192 6.04 17.45 14.10
N GLN A 193 5.93 18.72 14.49
CA GLN A 193 7.10 19.50 14.89
C GLN A 193 7.74 18.96 16.17
N GLU A 194 6.95 18.53 17.16
CA GLU A 194 7.51 17.89 18.36
C GLU A 194 8.24 16.58 18.01
N LEU A 195 7.66 15.73 17.15
CA LEU A 195 8.30 14.50 16.69
C LEU A 195 9.61 14.80 15.94
N LYS A 196 9.62 15.79 15.05
CA LYS A 196 10.85 16.27 14.39
C LYS A 196 11.90 16.75 15.39
N GLN A 197 11.51 17.43 16.45
CA GLN A 197 12.45 17.86 17.49
C GLN A 197 13.05 16.65 18.22
N ARG A 198 12.24 15.66 18.63
CA ARG A 198 12.72 14.43 19.29
C ARG A 198 13.63 13.61 18.39
N PHE A 199 13.24 13.40 17.14
CA PHE A 199 14.08 12.67 16.19
C PHE A 199 15.37 13.45 15.89
N GLY A 200 15.30 14.77 15.79
CA GLY A 200 16.48 15.62 15.63
C GLY A 200 17.45 15.56 16.81
N GLN A 201 16.97 15.35 18.05
CA GLN A 201 17.84 15.11 19.20
C GLN A 201 18.58 13.77 19.06
N LYS A 202 17.91 12.70 18.62
CA LYS A 202 18.53 11.41 18.30
C LYS A 202 19.64 11.56 17.25
N LEU A 203 19.36 12.25 16.14
CA LEU A 203 20.35 12.48 15.09
C LEU A 203 21.58 13.27 15.59
N ARG A 204 21.37 14.29 16.46
CA ARG A 204 22.45 15.09 17.04
C ARG A 204 23.29 14.32 18.06
N ALA A 205 22.70 13.36 18.78
CA ALA A 205 23.43 12.50 19.71
C ALA A 205 24.51 11.64 19.01
N ASN A 206 24.43 11.49 17.68
CA ASN A 206 25.45 10.89 16.84
C ASN A 206 25.94 9.50 17.30
N ARG A 207 25.03 8.62 17.71
CA ARG A 207 25.38 7.28 18.23
C ARG A 207 26.34 6.49 17.33
N ASN A 208 26.17 6.63 16.01
CA ASN A 208 27.01 5.96 15.01
C ASN A 208 28.34 6.65 14.72
N ASN A 209 28.63 7.79 15.35
CA ASN A 209 29.80 8.62 15.05
C ASN A 209 29.90 8.96 13.56
N PHE A 210 28.78 9.39 12.97
CA PHE A 210 28.73 9.85 11.59
C PHE A 210 29.61 11.07 11.39
N SER A 211 30.13 11.22 10.17
CA SER A 211 30.85 12.42 9.74
C SER A 211 29.95 13.65 9.89
N ARG A 212 30.57 14.83 10.01
CA ARG A 212 29.83 16.10 9.99
C ARG A 212 28.93 16.23 8.74
N HIS A 213 29.42 15.73 7.60
CA HIS A 213 28.68 15.72 6.34
C HIS A 213 27.40 14.87 6.44
N THR A 214 27.51 13.61 6.87
CA THR A 214 26.35 12.72 7.06
C THR A 214 25.37 13.25 8.11
N GLN A 215 25.85 13.83 9.22
CA GLN A 215 24.95 14.46 10.20
C GLN A 215 24.18 15.64 9.62
N GLN A 216 24.85 16.55 8.90
CA GLN A 216 24.20 17.69 8.25
C GLN A 216 23.20 17.25 7.20
N PHE A 217 23.52 16.18 6.45
CA PHE A 217 22.62 15.57 5.50
C PHE A 217 21.32 15.10 6.16
N LEU A 218 21.42 14.29 7.24
CA LEU A 218 20.25 13.74 7.94
C LEU A 218 19.42 14.85 8.60
N LEU A 219 20.08 15.82 9.25
CA LEU A 219 19.40 16.95 9.89
C LEU A 219 18.70 17.85 8.88
N SER A 220 19.33 18.11 7.72
CA SER A 220 18.73 18.93 6.67
C SER A 220 17.52 18.23 6.03
N LYS A 221 17.56 16.90 5.87
CA LYS A 221 16.41 16.11 5.45
C LYS A 221 15.25 16.28 6.44
N LEU A 222 15.51 16.10 7.73
CA LEU A 222 14.50 16.23 8.78
C LEU A 222 13.90 17.63 8.81
N GLU A 223 14.73 18.66 8.83
CA GLU A 223 14.32 20.06 8.92
C GLU A 223 13.36 20.43 7.78
N ARG A 224 13.65 19.97 6.56
CA ARG A 224 12.85 20.25 5.36
C ARG A 224 11.68 19.30 5.14
N MET A 225 11.51 18.28 5.97
CA MET A 225 10.38 17.36 5.86
C MET A 225 9.07 18.10 6.19
N VAL A 226 8.05 17.90 5.36
CA VAL A 226 6.75 18.58 5.44
C VAL A 226 5.64 17.58 5.74
N LEU A 227 4.68 17.96 6.58
CA LEU A 227 3.41 17.25 6.72
C LEU A 227 2.33 18.05 5.99
N ARG A 228 1.44 17.34 5.29
CA ARG A 228 0.25 17.92 4.66
C ARG A 228 -0.98 17.09 5.00
N LEU A 229 -2.02 17.74 5.50
CA LEU A 229 -3.34 17.15 5.63
C LEU A 229 -4.01 17.20 4.26
N SER A 230 -4.24 16.05 3.62
CA SER A 230 -4.77 15.84 2.25
C SER A 230 -3.81 15.99 1.07
N VAL A 231 -4.20 15.37 -0.03
CA VAL A 231 -3.62 15.50 -1.37
C VAL A 231 -4.02 16.79 -2.10
N LEU A 232 -5.03 17.54 -1.63
CA LEU A 232 -5.50 18.78 -2.28
C LEU A 232 -4.73 20.05 -1.89
N PRO A 233 -4.46 20.99 -2.83
CA PRO A 233 -3.72 22.22 -2.54
C PRO A 233 -4.38 23.07 -1.46
N ARG A 234 -3.59 23.53 -0.48
CA ARG A 234 -4.08 24.34 0.66
C ARG A 234 -4.08 25.85 0.42
N ASN A 235 -3.09 26.34 -0.33
CA ASN A 235 -2.88 27.79 -0.51
C ASN A 235 -3.64 28.34 -1.73
N CYS A 236 -4.92 28.01 -1.85
CA CYS A 236 -5.76 28.54 -2.93
C CYS A 236 -7.22 28.70 -2.48
N SER A 237 -7.94 29.63 -3.12
CA SER A 237 -9.38 29.77 -2.87
C SER A 237 -10.13 28.55 -3.38
N GLN A 238 -11.30 28.26 -2.81
CA GLN A 238 -12.16 27.15 -3.24
C GLN A 238 -12.45 27.19 -4.75
N ARG A 239 -12.71 28.38 -5.30
CA ARG A 239 -12.91 28.57 -6.75
C ARG A 239 -11.66 28.30 -7.58
N SER A 240 -10.47 28.57 -7.04
CA SER A 240 -9.23 28.18 -7.72
C SER A 240 -8.97 26.68 -7.62
N LEU A 241 -9.32 26.04 -6.50
CA LEU A 241 -9.17 24.61 -6.30
C LEU A 241 -10.08 23.84 -7.27
N GLN A 242 -11.36 24.20 -7.34
CA GLN A 242 -12.33 23.60 -8.23
C GLN A 242 -11.86 23.68 -9.69
N ARG A 243 -11.49 24.88 -10.18
CA ARG A 243 -10.96 25.04 -11.55
C ARG A 243 -9.72 24.20 -11.83
N ARG A 244 -8.87 23.94 -10.83
CA ARG A 244 -7.69 23.07 -10.99
C ARG A 244 -8.09 21.61 -11.11
N ILE A 245 -9.08 21.18 -10.33
CA ILE A 245 -9.65 19.83 -10.43
C ILE A 245 -10.34 19.68 -11.78
N ASP A 246 -11.24 20.59 -12.15
CA ASP A 246 -11.95 20.56 -13.44
C ASP A 246 -10.97 20.48 -14.62
N GLY A 247 -9.95 21.34 -14.64
CA GLY A 247 -8.93 21.31 -15.70
C GLY A 247 -8.01 20.09 -15.65
N HIS A 248 -7.86 19.43 -14.51
CA HIS A 248 -7.10 18.17 -14.42
C HIS A 248 -7.89 16.99 -14.99
N TYR A 249 -9.23 16.99 -14.87
CA TYR A 249 -10.10 15.93 -15.38
C TYR A 249 -10.84 16.33 -16.67
N GLU A 250 -10.39 17.38 -17.39
CA GLU A 250 -11.08 17.91 -18.57
C GLU A 250 -11.26 16.85 -19.69
N GLY A 251 -10.30 15.94 -19.85
CA GLY A 251 -10.35 14.84 -20.81
C GLY A 251 -11.07 13.58 -20.32
N VAL A 252 -11.61 13.58 -19.10
CA VAL A 252 -12.35 12.44 -18.54
C VAL A 252 -13.83 12.64 -18.76
N HIS A 253 -14.38 11.93 -19.73
CA HIS A 253 -15.81 11.92 -20.03
C HIS A 253 -16.43 10.61 -19.55
N MET A 254 -17.54 10.72 -18.82
CA MET A 254 -18.26 9.59 -18.26
C MET A 254 -19.73 9.60 -18.70
N ASP A 255 -20.26 8.41 -18.99
CA ASP A 255 -21.65 8.13 -19.38
C ASP A 255 -22.35 7.32 -18.27
N PRO A 256 -23.49 7.78 -17.72
CA PRO A 256 -24.18 7.08 -16.63
C PRO A 256 -24.61 5.64 -16.97
N ASP A 257 -24.74 5.30 -18.25
CA ASP A 257 -25.17 3.99 -18.72
C ASP A 257 -23.98 3.10 -19.19
N ASP A 258 -22.74 3.60 -19.15
CA ASP A 258 -21.52 2.86 -19.55
C ASP A 258 -20.48 2.82 -18.42
N TYR A 259 -20.68 1.93 -17.46
CA TYR A 259 -19.74 1.73 -16.35
C TYR A 259 -18.32 1.38 -16.84
N PHE A 260 -18.18 0.53 -17.85
CA PHE A 260 -16.87 0.08 -18.30
C PHE A 260 -16.11 1.18 -19.04
N GLY A 261 -16.79 1.91 -19.93
CA GLY A 261 -16.22 3.09 -20.58
C GLY A 261 -15.75 4.11 -19.55
N ASN A 262 -16.52 4.34 -18.48
CA ASN A 262 -16.14 5.26 -17.40
C ASN A 262 -14.88 4.84 -16.67
N LEU A 263 -14.82 3.55 -16.31
CA LEU A 263 -13.66 2.95 -15.69
C LEU A 263 -12.42 3.10 -16.57
N LEU A 264 -12.51 2.72 -17.85
CA LEU A 264 -11.40 2.80 -18.79
C LEU A 264 -10.95 4.24 -19.00
N ALA A 265 -11.89 5.19 -19.12
CA ALA A 265 -11.58 6.62 -19.21
C ALA A 265 -10.81 7.11 -17.98
N GLY A 266 -11.22 6.66 -16.81
CA GLY A 266 -10.54 6.98 -15.56
C GLY A 266 -9.16 6.34 -15.41
N LEU A 267 -8.98 5.10 -15.85
CA LEU A 267 -7.70 4.39 -15.83
C LEU A 267 -6.70 5.00 -16.81
N ARG A 268 -7.12 5.28 -18.05
CA ARG A 268 -6.33 6.05 -19.03
C ARG A 268 -5.84 7.36 -18.47
N HIS A 269 -6.74 8.09 -17.80
CA HIS A 269 -6.38 9.33 -17.15
C HIS A 269 -5.30 9.12 -16.10
N SER A 270 -5.45 8.12 -15.23
CA SER A 270 -4.45 7.79 -14.22
C SER A 270 -3.09 7.39 -14.82
N ASP A 271 -3.07 6.52 -15.83
CA ASP A 271 -1.85 6.04 -16.46
C ASP A 271 -1.04 7.17 -17.11
N SER A 272 -1.75 8.06 -17.82
CA SER A 272 -1.15 9.26 -18.39
C SER A 272 -0.47 10.16 -17.34
N GLN A 273 -0.89 10.09 -16.07
CA GLN A 273 -0.21 10.77 -14.97
C GLN A 273 1.07 10.05 -14.55
N GLN A 274 1.09 8.71 -14.52
CA GLN A 274 2.27 7.92 -14.18
C GLN A 274 3.37 8.00 -15.25
N ASP A 275 3.00 7.97 -16.52
CA ASP A 275 3.96 7.91 -17.63
C ASP A 275 4.71 9.23 -17.87
N GLN A 276 4.06 10.36 -17.60
CA GLN A 276 4.75 11.66 -17.58
C GLN A 276 5.77 11.77 -16.43
N THR A 277 5.55 11.04 -15.33
CA THR A 277 6.46 11.00 -14.18
C THR A 277 7.68 10.11 -14.41
N SER A 278 7.48 8.92 -14.99
CA SER A 278 8.53 7.91 -15.19
C SER A 278 9.52 8.31 -16.29
N ILE A 279 9.04 8.82 -17.43
CA ILE A 279 9.88 9.15 -18.59
C ILE A 279 10.76 10.37 -18.32
N ILE A 280 10.24 11.42 -17.69
CA ILE A 280 11.04 12.62 -17.36
C ILE A 280 12.08 12.30 -16.29
N ALA A 281 11.72 11.51 -15.27
CA ALA A 281 12.65 11.08 -14.22
C ALA A 281 13.78 10.20 -14.79
N MET A 282 13.47 9.27 -15.71
CA MET A 282 14.46 8.42 -16.39
C MET A 282 15.39 9.22 -17.32
N ILE A 283 14.86 10.13 -18.14
CA ILE A 283 15.67 10.85 -19.15
C ILE A 283 16.54 11.94 -18.52
N THR A 284 16.06 12.61 -17.48
CA THR A 284 16.72 13.81 -16.96
C THR A 284 17.43 13.60 -15.61
N GLY A 285 17.16 12.50 -14.90
CA GLY A 285 17.57 12.35 -13.49
C GLY A 285 16.98 13.41 -12.56
N LEU A 286 15.97 14.16 -13.05
CA LEU A 286 15.25 15.19 -12.32
C LEU A 286 13.81 14.71 -12.13
N THR A 287 13.38 14.61 -10.87
CA THR A 287 11.96 14.59 -10.53
C THR A 287 11.30 15.85 -11.09
N PRO A 288 10.14 15.75 -11.78
CA PRO A 288 9.46 16.92 -12.32
C PRO A 288 9.22 17.95 -11.20
N ARG A 289 9.80 19.15 -11.35
CA ARG A 289 9.68 20.28 -10.42
C ARG A 289 8.21 20.68 -10.12
N LYS A 290 7.27 20.22 -10.95
CA LYS A 290 5.81 20.35 -10.77
C LYS A 290 5.22 19.44 -9.68
N MET A 291 5.82 18.29 -9.34
CA MET A 291 5.32 17.42 -8.25
C MET A 291 5.59 18.01 -6.86
N ALA A 292 6.68 18.76 -6.71
CA ALA A 292 7.08 19.39 -5.44
C ALA A 292 6.46 20.78 -5.23
N SER A 293 5.64 21.27 -6.17
CA SER A 293 4.99 22.57 -6.01
C SER A 293 3.84 22.45 -5.01
N ARG A 294 3.85 23.27 -3.96
CA ARG A 294 2.73 23.35 -2.99
C ARG A 294 1.37 23.68 -3.64
N ASN A 295 1.36 24.09 -4.90
CA ASN A 295 0.18 24.56 -5.63
C ASN A 295 -0.31 23.58 -6.71
N SER A 296 0.33 22.43 -6.89
CA SER A 296 -0.13 21.38 -7.82
C SER A 296 -0.96 20.31 -7.10
N LEU A 297 -1.82 19.66 -7.89
CA LEU A 297 -2.45 18.40 -7.51
C LEU A 297 -1.35 17.34 -7.42
N PHE A 298 -1.33 16.57 -6.33
CA PHE A 298 -0.39 15.47 -6.20
C PHE A 298 -0.85 14.33 -7.10
N PRO A 299 0.01 13.71 -7.93
CA PRO A 299 -0.37 12.48 -8.60
C PRO A 299 -0.67 11.43 -7.53
N VAL A 300 -1.89 10.90 -7.59
CA VAL A 300 -2.44 9.95 -6.64
C VAL A 300 -2.36 8.59 -7.33
N GLN A 301 -1.43 7.72 -6.94
CA GLN A 301 -1.37 6.38 -7.51
C GLN A 301 -2.60 5.57 -7.07
N VAL A 302 -3.27 4.95 -8.04
CA VAL A 302 -4.58 4.31 -7.88
C VAL A 302 -4.57 3.16 -6.85
N HIS A 303 -3.42 2.51 -6.60
CA HIS A 303 -3.29 1.43 -5.61
C HIS A 303 -2.63 1.82 -4.28
N GLU A 304 -1.91 2.94 -4.19
CA GLU A 304 -1.31 3.37 -2.91
C GLU A 304 -2.15 4.42 -2.19
N PHE A 305 -2.96 5.17 -2.93
CA PHE A 305 -3.61 6.35 -2.38
C PHE A 305 -5.14 6.24 -2.37
N GLY A 306 -5.73 5.50 -3.30
CA GLY A 306 -7.16 5.55 -3.61
C GLY A 306 -8.14 4.96 -2.58
N SER A 307 -7.68 4.11 -1.66
CA SER A 307 -8.50 3.50 -0.62
C SER A 307 -8.56 4.31 0.70
N PHE A 308 -7.80 5.40 0.81
CA PHE A 308 -7.81 6.48 1.82
C PHE A 308 -8.31 6.11 3.24
N ALA A 309 -7.51 5.35 3.97
CA ALA A 309 -7.52 5.37 5.44
C ALA A 309 -6.12 5.53 6.07
N SER A 310 -5.05 5.23 5.33
CA SER A 310 -3.68 5.24 5.87
C SER A 310 -2.86 6.44 5.37
N PRO A 311 -2.06 7.08 6.24
CA PRO A 311 -1.06 8.04 5.81
C PRO A 311 0.15 7.35 5.17
N PHE A 312 1.00 8.12 4.51
CA PHE A 312 2.19 7.62 3.85
C PHE A 312 3.27 8.71 3.72
N TYR A 313 4.51 8.27 3.58
CA TYR A 313 5.68 9.11 3.29
C TYR A 313 6.05 9.09 1.80
N LEU A 314 6.05 10.26 1.17
CA LEU A 314 6.51 10.47 -0.20
C LEU A 314 8.00 10.83 -0.25
N THR A 315 8.80 9.92 -0.79
CA THR A 315 10.26 10.06 -0.87
C THR A 315 10.68 11.22 -1.76
N GLU A 316 10.06 11.38 -2.92
CA GLU A 316 10.39 12.36 -3.96
C GLU A 316 10.23 13.79 -3.44
N SER A 317 9.25 14.00 -2.56
CA SER A 317 8.91 15.30 -1.99
C SER A 317 9.35 15.47 -0.54
N ASN A 318 9.91 14.42 0.09
CA ASN A 318 10.23 14.40 1.53
C ASN A 318 9.03 14.88 2.36
N MET A 319 7.86 14.29 2.10
CA MET A 319 6.57 14.79 2.58
C MET A 319 5.70 13.66 3.15
N LEU A 320 5.09 13.90 4.29
CA LEU A 320 4.03 13.06 4.84
C LEU A 320 2.68 13.57 4.35
N ILE A 321 1.86 12.67 3.81
CA ILE A 321 0.47 12.95 3.48
C ILE A 321 -0.42 12.24 4.49
N VAL A 322 -1.34 12.99 5.10
CA VAL A 322 -2.30 12.45 6.06
C VAL A 322 -3.71 12.60 5.49
N PRO A 323 -4.45 11.50 5.27
CA PRO A 323 -5.85 11.55 4.87
C PRO A 323 -6.72 12.18 5.96
N LEU A 324 -7.79 12.88 5.56
CA LEU A 324 -8.76 13.42 6.51
C LEU A 324 -9.51 12.31 7.27
N SER A 325 -9.66 11.12 6.67
CA SER A 325 -10.32 9.95 7.28
C SER A 325 -9.64 9.50 8.56
N LEU A 326 -8.33 9.73 8.70
CA LEU A 326 -7.58 9.43 9.92
C LEU A 326 -8.02 10.29 11.12
N LEU A 327 -8.65 11.43 10.87
CA LEU A 327 -9.11 12.38 11.89
C LEU A 327 -10.53 12.07 12.37
N GLY A 328 -10.82 10.79 12.60
CA GLY A 328 -12.08 10.29 13.14
C GLY A 328 -11.86 9.30 14.29
N PRO A 329 -12.91 9.02 15.09
CA PRO A 329 -12.87 7.96 16.09
C PRO A 329 -12.58 6.58 15.46
N PRO A 330 -11.91 5.66 16.17
CA PRO A 330 -11.37 5.80 17.52
C PRO A 330 -10.03 6.55 17.60
N LEU A 331 -9.42 6.92 16.46
CA LEU A 331 -8.06 7.51 16.42
C LEU A 331 -8.02 8.94 16.95
N TYR A 332 -9.04 9.74 16.59
CA TYR A 332 -9.09 11.14 16.96
C TYR A 332 -10.51 11.70 17.10
N SER A 333 -10.77 12.27 18.26
CA SER A 333 -11.90 13.15 18.54
C SER A 333 -11.39 14.51 19.03
N PRO A 334 -11.96 15.64 18.56
CA PRO A 334 -11.58 16.95 19.05
C PRO A 334 -11.83 17.04 20.57
N GLY A 335 -10.83 17.49 21.31
CA GLY A 335 -10.89 17.58 22.76
C GLY A 335 -10.62 16.28 23.53
N GLN A 336 -10.28 15.18 22.86
CA GLN A 336 -9.85 13.97 23.56
C GLN A 336 -8.55 14.20 24.35
N PRO A 337 -8.28 13.45 25.42
CA PRO A 337 -7.05 13.58 26.18
C PRO A 337 -5.80 13.48 25.29
N GLU A 338 -4.84 14.41 25.44
CA GLU A 338 -3.64 14.45 24.60
C GLU A 338 -2.87 13.13 24.59
N VAL A 339 -2.88 12.35 25.69
CA VAL A 339 -2.23 11.03 25.75
C VAL A 339 -2.77 10.07 24.69
N LEU A 340 -4.08 10.10 24.41
CA LEU A 340 -4.70 9.26 23.37
C LEU A 340 -4.27 9.75 22.00
N THR A 341 -4.29 11.06 21.77
CA THR A 341 -3.82 11.68 20.52
C THR A 341 -2.37 11.34 20.21
N TYR A 342 -1.46 11.41 21.18
CA TYR A 342 -0.06 11.05 20.95
C TYR A 342 0.13 9.54 20.77
N SER A 343 -0.59 8.71 21.53
CA SER A 343 -0.47 7.25 21.38
C SER A 343 -0.98 6.69 20.06
N ALA A 344 -1.95 7.36 19.41
CA ALA A 344 -2.47 6.99 18.09
C ALA A 344 -1.88 7.88 16.99
N LEU A 345 -2.34 9.13 16.84
CA LEU A 345 -1.85 10.04 15.80
C LEU A 345 -0.35 10.32 15.94
N GLY A 346 0.16 10.53 17.16
CA GLY A 346 1.60 10.73 17.36
C GLY A 346 2.44 9.51 16.95
N PHE A 347 1.95 8.30 17.21
CA PHE A 347 2.57 7.06 16.74
C PHE A 347 2.59 7.01 15.20
N ILE A 348 1.43 7.20 14.58
CA ILE A 348 1.27 7.11 13.13
C ILE A 348 2.16 8.16 12.42
N LEU A 349 2.13 9.42 12.86
CA LEU A 349 3.00 10.46 12.31
C LEU A 349 4.48 10.19 12.58
N GLY A 350 4.81 9.56 13.70
CA GLY A 350 6.17 9.14 14.04
C GLY A 350 6.66 8.03 13.12
N HIS A 351 5.82 7.04 12.85
CA HIS A 351 6.07 5.92 11.94
C HIS A 351 6.36 6.45 10.52
N GLU A 352 5.48 7.30 10.00
CA GLU A 352 5.66 7.91 8.69
C GLU A 352 6.89 8.83 8.60
N LEU A 353 7.20 9.59 9.65
CA LEU A 353 8.42 10.39 9.72
C LEU A 353 9.66 9.50 9.60
N THR A 354 9.62 8.32 10.22
CA THR A 354 10.77 7.42 10.28
C THR A 354 11.02 6.65 9.00
N HIS A 355 10.04 6.47 8.10
CA HIS A 355 10.30 5.95 6.75
C HIS A 355 11.33 6.78 6.00
N GLY A 356 11.32 8.12 6.15
CA GLY A 356 12.34 8.98 5.59
C GLY A 356 13.77 8.70 6.09
N PHE A 357 13.94 7.87 7.12
CA PHE A 357 15.23 7.50 7.72
C PHE A 357 15.40 5.99 7.88
N GLY A 358 14.46 5.20 7.35
CA GLY A 358 14.52 3.74 7.38
C GLY A 358 15.68 3.19 6.56
N PRO A 359 15.99 1.88 6.72
CA PRO A 359 17.01 1.17 5.96
C PRO A 359 17.05 1.50 4.46
N ASP A 360 15.88 1.66 3.83
CA ASP A 360 15.78 1.74 2.38
C ASP A 360 15.89 3.18 1.87
N LEU A 361 15.41 4.16 2.65
CA LEU A 361 15.24 5.55 2.21
C LEU A 361 16.22 6.55 2.84
N VAL A 362 17.07 6.10 3.77
CA VAL A 362 18.07 6.97 4.44
C VAL A 362 19.03 7.66 3.47
N THR A 363 19.25 7.12 2.27
CA THR A 363 20.19 7.71 1.28
C THR A 363 19.59 8.84 0.45
N PHE A 364 18.28 9.05 0.52
CA PHE A 364 17.59 10.14 -0.17
C PHE A 364 17.68 11.44 0.62
N ASN A 365 17.96 12.55 -0.06
CA ASN A 365 18.10 13.86 0.54
C ASN A 365 16.73 14.55 0.70
N SER A 366 16.73 15.81 1.17
CA SER A 366 15.50 16.61 1.35
C SER A 366 14.74 16.95 0.06
N GLN A 367 15.28 16.60 -1.10
CA GLN A 367 14.69 16.82 -2.43
C GLN A 367 14.34 15.48 -3.10
N GLY A 368 14.33 14.38 -2.35
CA GLY A 368 14.03 13.06 -2.89
C GLY A 368 15.11 12.51 -3.83
N LYS A 369 16.35 13.00 -3.75
CA LYS A 369 17.46 12.52 -4.58
C LYS A 369 18.45 11.70 -3.77
N VAL A 370 18.90 10.60 -4.35
CA VAL A 370 19.96 9.77 -3.79
C VAL A 370 21.26 10.57 -3.65
N SER A 371 21.88 10.52 -2.47
CA SER A 371 23.25 10.98 -2.25
C SER A 371 24.22 9.80 -2.29
N HIS A 372 24.95 9.65 -3.41
CA HIS A 372 25.99 8.62 -3.52
C HIS A 372 27.10 8.78 -2.49
N THR A 373 27.42 10.01 -2.09
CA THR A 373 28.42 10.29 -1.06
C THR A 373 27.95 9.79 0.30
N THR A 374 26.75 10.16 0.72
CA THR A 374 26.16 9.69 1.99
C THR A 374 25.99 8.18 1.98
N ARG A 375 25.54 7.59 0.87
CA ARG A 375 25.45 6.12 0.71
C ARG A 375 26.80 5.44 0.97
N ARG A 376 27.90 5.94 0.40
CA ARG A 376 29.24 5.40 0.64
C ARG A 376 29.68 5.57 2.10
N GLU A 377 29.37 6.70 2.73
CA GLU A 377 29.71 6.94 4.14
C GLU A 377 28.95 6.00 5.08
N LEU A 378 27.64 5.83 4.86
CA LEU A 378 26.80 4.89 5.61
C LEU A 378 27.26 3.44 5.41
N GLY A 379 27.61 3.06 4.17
CA GLY A 379 28.15 1.73 3.84
C GLY A 379 29.48 1.41 4.53
N ARG A 380 30.32 2.43 4.78
CA ARG A 380 31.60 2.28 5.49
C ARG A 380 31.46 2.39 7.02
N ASN A 381 30.32 2.85 7.52
CA ASN A 381 30.11 3.02 8.95
C ASN A 381 29.73 1.68 9.61
N ARG A 382 30.71 1.04 10.25
CA ARG A 382 30.53 -0.27 10.91
C ARG A 382 29.41 -0.28 11.95
N ARG A 383 29.19 0.80 12.70
CA ARG A 383 28.14 0.86 13.73
C ARG A 383 26.76 0.83 13.08
N PHE A 384 26.56 1.61 12.03
CA PHE A 384 25.31 1.65 11.28
C PHE A 384 25.03 0.32 10.57
N GLN A 385 26.04 -0.25 9.88
CA GLN A 385 25.90 -1.55 9.22
C GLN A 385 25.52 -2.67 10.20
N GLN A 386 26.13 -2.72 11.38
CA GLN A 386 25.76 -3.70 12.42
C GLN A 386 24.28 -3.59 12.87
N GLN A 387 23.70 -2.39 12.83
CA GLN A 387 22.30 -2.18 13.19
C GLN A 387 21.35 -2.52 12.04
N LEU A 388 21.77 -2.31 10.79
CA LEU A 388 21.07 -2.85 9.61
C LEU A 388 21.06 -4.39 9.63
N ASP A 389 22.22 -5.02 9.83
CA ASP A 389 22.33 -6.49 9.94
C ASP A 389 21.49 -7.05 11.11
N CYS A 390 21.26 -6.26 12.15
CA CYS A 390 20.36 -6.61 13.25
C CYS A 390 18.90 -6.63 12.78
N LEU A 391 18.47 -5.61 12.04
CA LEU A 391 17.11 -5.53 11.49
C LEU A 391 16.89 -6.66 10.48
N ASP A 392 17.83 -6.87 9.55
CA ASP A 392 17.74 -7.90 8.51
C ASP A 392 17.59 -9.29 9.12
N ARG A 393 18.43 -9.64 10.09
CA ARG A 393 18.34 -10.95 10.77
C ARG A 393 17.06 -11.13 11.57
N LYS A 394 16.48 -10.05 12.08
CA LYS A 394 15.29 -10.13 12.95
C LYS A 394 13.99 -10.10 12.16
N PHE A 395 13.94 -9.38 11.05
CA PHE A 395 12.71 -9.03 10.35
C PHE A 395 12.72 -9.35 8.86
N GLY A 396 13.88 -9.68 8.27
CA GLY A 396 13.99 -9.98 6.84
C GLY A 396 13.50 -8.81 5.97
N GLY A 397 12.65 -9.11 4.99
CA GLY A 397 12.04 -8.11 4.10
C GLY A 397 11.21 -7.04 4.82
N ARG A 398 10.73 -7.30 6.04
CA ARG A 398 9.84 -6.40 6.80
C ARG A 398 10.59 -5.37 7.64
N ARG A 399 11.89 -5.19 7.38
CA ARG A 399 12.80 -4.41 8.23
C ARG A 399 12.43 -2.93 8.33
N ASP A 400 11.92 -2.34 7.27
CA ASP A 400 11.60 -0.91 7.20
C ASP A 400 10.36 -0.63 8.06
N GLU A 401 9.28 -1.38 7.85
CA GLU A 401 8.06 -1.30 8.65
C GLU A 401 8.28 -1.56 10.14
N LYS A 402 9.06 -2.59 10.47
CA LYS A 402 9.38 -2.89 11.87
C LYS A 402 10.28 -1.85 12.52
N PHE A 403 11.13 -1.20 11.73
CA PHE A 403 11.90 -0.05 12.18
C PHE A 403 10.97 1.15 12.43
N SER A 404 10.04 1.44 11.52
CA SER A 404 9.10 2.55 11.62
C SER A 404 8.10 2.37 12.78
N ASP A 405 7.57 1.16 13.00
CA ASP A 405 6.72 0.86 14.17
C ASP A 405 7.44 1.14 15.50
N ALA A 406 8.66 0.62 15.65
CA ALA A 406 9.40 0.77 16.89
C ALA A 406 9.82 2.23 17.15
N ASN A 407 10.27 2.94 16.11
CA ASN A 407 10.73 4.33 16.25
C ASN A 407 9.56 5.31 16.33
N GLY A 408 8.46 5.06 15.62
CA GLY A 408 7.22 5.83 15.74
C GLY A 408 6.68 5.77 17.17
N LEU A 409 6.65 4.57 17.77
CA LEU A 409 6.22 4.39 19.16
C LEU A 409 7.14 5.14 20.14
N GLU A 410 8.45 5.01 19.96
CA GLU A 410 9.44 5.68 20.79
C GLU A 410 9.34 7.21 20.69
N LEU A 411 9.20 7.75 19.47
CA LEU A 411 9.06 9.18 19.24
C LEU A 411 7.78 9.74 19.84
N ALA A 412 6.65 9.05 19.64
CA ALA A 412 5.36 9.45 20.18
C ALA A 412 5.35 9.47 21.71
N TYR A 413 5.90 8.41 22.33
CA TYR A 413 6.02 8.31 23.78
C TYR A 413 6.94 9.41 24.32
N SER A 414 8.12 9.62 23.70
CA SER A 414 9.07 10.64 24.11
C SER A 414 8.51 12.06 23.94
N ALA A 415 7.80 12.33 22.85
CA ALA A 415 7.13 13.60 22.64
C ALA A 415 6.10 13.88 23.74
N PHE A 416 5.34 12.86 24.17
CA PHE A 416 4.32 13.04 25.20
C PHE A 416 4.85 13.07 26.64
N PHE A 417 5.78 12.19 27.03
CA PHE A 417 6.20 12.04 28.43
C PHE A 417 7.53 12.70 28.79
N ASP A 418 8.42 12.94 27.82
CA ASP A 418 9.72 13.53 28.13
C ASP A 418 9.64 15.07 28.10
N SER A 419 10.41 15.75 28.95
CA SER A 419 10.51 17.21 28.90
C SER A 419 11.44 17.64 27.75
N ALA A 420 11.01 18.57 26.89
CA ALA A 420 11.92 19.29 26.00
C ALA A 420 12.44 20.57 26.66
N GLN A 421 13.58 21.10 26.22
CA GLN A 421 14.07 22.42 26.69
C GLN A 421 13.08 23.57 26.38
N SER A 422 12.24 23.40 25.35
CA SER A 422 11.16 24.33 24.97
C SER A 422 9.88 24.20 25.83
N ASP A 423 9.74 23.13 26.62
CA ASP A 423 8.48 22.70 27.26
C ASP A 423 8.32 23.17 28.72
N ARG A 424 8.92 24.30 29.11
CA ARG A 424 8.96 24.79 30.52
C ARG A 424 7.59 24.97 31.22
N LYS A 425 6.46 24.72 30.54
CA LYS A 425 5.09 24.91 31.04
C LYS A 425 4.24 23.65 31.22
N ARG A 426 4.68 22.44 30.84
CA ARG A 426 3.87 21.21 30.97
C ARG A 426 4.58 20.15 31.83
N ASP A 427 4.01 19.78 32.97
CA ASP A 427 4.42 18.57 33.70
C ASP A 427 3.92 17.35 32.91
N ARG A 428 4.81 16.81 32.09
CA ARG A 428 4.57 15.66 31.22
C ARG A 428 4.98 14.33 31.87
N SER A 429 5.40 14.32 33.15
CA SER A 429 5.94 13.10 33.78
C SER A 429 4.95 11.93 33.80
N GLY A 430 3.65 12.24 33.82
CA GLY A 430 2.52 11.33 33.61
C GLY A 430 2.36 10.28 34.70
N SER A 431 1.14 10.08 35.18
CA SER A 431 0.83 9.01 36.14
C SER A 431 1.10 7.61 35.54
N ALA A 432 1.31 6.61 36.40
CA ALA A 432 1.42 5.21 35.97
C ALA A 432 0.20 4.76 35.15
N GLY A 433 -0.99 5.24 35.50
CA GLY A 433 -2.23 5.00 34.74
C GLY A 433 -2.18 5.58 33.33
N GLN A 434 -1.72 6.83 33.17
CA GLN A 434 -1.57 7.44 31.85
C GLN A 434 -0.56 6.70 30.96
N LYS A 435 0.56 6.22 31.53
CA LYS A 435 1.56 5.43 30.79
C LYS A 435 0.98 4.11 30.30
N ARG A 436 0.21 3.39 31.14
CA ARG A 436 -0.50 2.17 30.69
C ARG A 436 -1.54 2.50 29.63
N GLY A 437 -2.32 3.56 29.83
CA GLY A 437 -3.34 4.03 28.88
C GLY A 437 -2.76 4.36 27.51
N PHE A 438 -1.58 4.99 27.46
CA PHE A 438 -0.86 5.24 26.21
C PHE A 438 -0.61 3.95 25.42
N PHE A 439 -0.04 2.92 26.04
CA PHE A 439 0.26 1.67 25.35
C PHE A 439 -0.98 0.86 25.00
N LEU A 440 -2.04 0.91 25.82
CA LEU A 440 -3.31 0.27 25.51
C LEU A 440 -3.96 0.90 24.29
N ASN A 441 -4.02 2.23 24.22
CA ASN A 441 -4.59 2.94 23.07
C ASN A 441 -3.75 2.74 21.80
N PHE A 442 -2.41 2.73 21.92
CA PHE A 442 -1.51 2.33 20.83
C PHE A 442 -1.83 0.92 20.32
N ALA A 443 -2.01 -0.06 21.21
CA ALA A 443 -2.31 -1.43 20.82
C ALA A 443 -3.72 -1.58 20.20
N GLN A 444 -4.70 -0.80 20.66
CA GLN A 444 -6.07 -0.82 20.15
C GLN A 444 -6.20 -0.35 18.70
N PHE A 445 -5.25 0.48 18.22
CA PHE A 445 -5.17 0.84 16.80
C PHE A 445 -5.03 -0.39 15.89
N PHE A 446 -4.35 -1.43 16.38
CA PHE A 446 -4.07 -2.67 15.65
C PHE A 446 -5.08 -3.79 15.95
N CYS A 447 -6.21 -3.49 16.59
CA CYS A 447 -7.23 -4.50 16.80
C CYS A 447 -7.99 -4.74 15.48
N SER A 448 -7.83 -5.93 14.92
CA SER A 448 -8.52 -6.40 13.72
C SER A 448 -9.15 -7.77 13.99
N ASP A 449 -10.30 -8.04 13.37
CA ASP A 449 -10.97 -9.34 13.32
C ASP A 449 -10.38 -10.25 12.23
N VAL A 450 -9.52 -9.72 11.37
CA VAL A 450 -8.83 -10.45 10.31
C VAL A 450 -7.46 -10.92 10.80
N GLU A 451 -7.29 -12.24 10.96
CA GLU A 451 -5.96 -12.84 11.12
C GLU A 451 -5.23 -12.84 9.76
N LEU A 452 -4.65 -11.71 9.37
CA LEU A 452 -3.76 -11.65 8.21
C LEU A 452 -2.62 -12.66 8.40
N ARG A 453 -2.45 -13.57 7.43
CA ARG A 453 -1.35 -14.54 7.41
C ARG A 453 -0.02 -13.79 7.48
N GLU A 454 0.91 -14.33 8.27
CA GLU A 454 2.16 -13.64 8.63
C GLU A 454 3.05 -13.24 7.44
N ASP A 455 2.84 -13.80 6.25
CA ASP A 455 3.78 -13.74 5.12
C ASP A 455 3.35 -12.87 3.93
N ASN A 456 2.15 -12.27 3.98
CA ASN A 456 1.56 -11.58 2.81
C ASN A 456 1.62 -10.05 2.87
N ASP A 457 2.11 -9.49 3.98
CA ASP A 457 2.15 -8.04 4.22
C ASP A 457 3.56 -7.64 4.65
N ASP A 458 4.10 -6.59 4.03
CA ASP A 458 5.38 -5.99 4.38
C ASP A 458 5.41 -5.49 5.84
N HIS A 459 4.25 -5.20 6.43
CA HIS A 459 4.09 -4.87 7.84
C HIS A 459 4.03 -6.12 8.74
N GLY A 460 3.64 -7.28 8.20
CA GLY A 460 3.25 -8.47 8.95
C GLY A 460 2.02 -8.26 9.83
N SER A 461 1.58 -9.31 10.54
CA SER A 461 0.32 -9.24 11.31
C SER A 461 0.29 -8.12 12.36
N ASP A 462 -0.88 -7.51 12.54
CA ASP A 462 -1.15 -6.45 13.52
C ASP A 462 -0.68 -6.80 14.93
N ARG A 463 -0.97 -8.03 15.38
CA ARG A 463 -0.49 -8.55 16.66
C ARG A 463 1.03 -8.50 16.76
N LYS A 464 1.75 -8.84 15.68
CA LYS A 464 3.22 -8.83 15.66
C LYS A 464 3.76 -7.42 15.62
N ARG A 465 3.13 -6.48 14.90
CA ARG A 465 3.47 -5.05 14.91
C ARG A 465 3.51 -4.50 16.34
N VAL A 466 2.42 -4.70 17.11
CA VAL A 466 2.36 -4.29 18.52
C VAL A 466 3.46 -4.94 19.35
N ASN A 467 3.56 -6.27 19.30
CA ASN A 467 4.48 -7.02 20.16
C ASN A 467 5.95 -6.73 19.86
N ASP A 468 6.32 -6.59 18.59
CA ASP A 468 7.70 -6.30 18.19
C ASP A 468 8.11 -4.86 18.55
N ALA A 469 7.20 -3.89 18.41
CA ALA A 469 7.43 -2.50 18.80
C ALA A 469 7.67 -2.36 20.31
N VAL A 470 6.85 -3.02 21.14
CA VAL A 470 6.96 -2.91 22.61
C VAL A 470 8.01 -3.84 23.23
N ALA A 471 8.42 -4.92 22.55
CA ALA A 471 9.26 -6.00 23.11
C ALA A 471 10.51 -5.48 23.85
N ASN A 472 11.17 -4.47 23.28
CA ASN A 472 12.41 -3.90 23.81
C ASN A 472 12.25 -2.45 24.30
N PHE A 473 11.02 -1.98 24.46
CA PHE A 473 10.76 -0.62 24.88
C PHE A 473 10.69 -0.53 26.40
N GLU A 474 11.76 -0.01 27.02
CA GLU A 474 11.88 0.07 28.49
C GLU A 474 10.70 0.79 29.17
N PRO A 475 10.14 1.90 28.63
CA PRO A 475 8.98 2.53 29.23
C PRO A 475 7.73 1.63 29.29
N PHE A 476 7.51 0.77 28.27
CA PHE A 476 6.45 -0.23 28.30
C PHE A 476 6.69 -1.25 29.41
N GLN A 477 7.89 -1.80 29.49
CA GLN A 477 8.26 -2.79 30.51
C GLN A 477 8.05 -2.23 31.93
N LYS A 478 8.41 -0.96 32.16
CA LYS A 478 8.18 -0.28 33.43
C LYS A 478 6.69 -0.05 33.72
N ALA A 479 5.90 0.37 32.73
CA ALA A 479 4.48 0.66 32.90
C ALA A 479 3.67 -0.59 33.32
N PHE A 480 4.03 -1.76 32.78
CA PHE A 480 3.34 -3.03 33.05
C PHE A 480 4.07 -3.95 34.04
N GLY A 481 5.22 -3.55 34.57
CA GLY A 481 6.00 -4.38 35.49
C GLY A 481 6.49 -5.68 34.84
N CYS A 482 6.80 -5.66 33.55
CA CYS A 482 7.28 -6.85 32.83
C CYS A 482 8.58 -7.35 33.47
N GLN A 483 8.61 -8.62 33.86
CA GLN A 483 9.81 -9.22 34.44
C GLN A 483 10.95 -9.19 33.43
N ARG A 484 12.12 -8.72 33.86
CA ARG A 484 13.36 -8.89 33.10
C ARG A 484 13.66 -10.39 33.05
N SER A 485 13.45 -11.03 31.90
CA SER A 485 13.88 -12.42 31.68
C SER A 485 15.33 -12.58 32.16
N GLY A 486 15.55 -13.42 33.18
CA GLY A 486 16.86 -13.68 33.78
C GLY A 486 17.87 -14.31 32.82
N ASN A 487 17.42 -14.75 31.65
CA ASN A 487 18.26 -15.33 30.63
C ASN A 487 18.93 -14.24 29.77
N ARG A 488 20.19 -13.90 30.07
CA ARG A 488 20.97 -12.84 29.37
C ARG A 488 21.04 -13.06 27.85
N ASN A 489 20.94 -14.30 27.37
CA ASN A 489 20.94 -14.66 25.94
C ASN A 489 19.58 -14.45 25.24
N ARG A 490 18.47 -14.27 25.98
CA ARG A 490 17.18 -13.83 25.43
C ARG A 490 16.96 -12.31 25.56
N ARG A 491 18.01 -11.54 25.84
CA ARG A 491 17.99 -10.11 25.54
C ARG A 491 17.89 -9.98 24.02
N ARG A 492 16.68 -9.85 23.48
CA ARG A 492 16.49 -9.45 22.08
C ARG A 492 17.19 -8.10 21.95
N GLN A 493 18.42 -8.07 21.44
CA GLN A 493 19.16 -6.83 21.29
C GLN A 493 18.29 -5.86 20.48
N GLN A 494 18.04 -4.66 21.01
CA GLN A 494 17.26 -3.67 20.27
C GLN A 494 18.14 -3.19 19.10
N CYS A 495 17.66 -3.41 17.88
CA CYS A 495 18.27 -2.82 16.70
C CYS A 495 17.94 -1.32 16.71
N ARG A 496 18.96 -0.46 16.74
CA ARG A 496 18.80 1.01 16.85
C ARG A 496 19.68 1.70 15.80
N LEU A 497 19.06 2.20 14.73
CA LEU A 497 19.80 2.93 13.68
C LEU A 497 20.32 4.30 14.14
N TYR A 498 19.73 4.94 15.17
CA TYR A 498 20.07 6.30 15.60
C TYR A 498 20.28 6.44 17.12
#